data_AF-A0A0C3BH93-F1
#
_entry.id   AF-A0A0C3BH93-F1
#
_cell.length_a   1.000
_cell.length_b   1.000
_cell.length_c   1.000
_cell.angle_alpha   90.00
_cell.angle_beta   90.00
_cell.angle_gamma   90.00
#
_symmetry.space_group_name_H-M   'P 1'
#
loop_
_entity.id
_entity.type
_entity.pdbx_description
1 polymer ?
#
loop_
_entity_poly.entity_id
_entity_poly.type
_entity_poly.pdbx_seq_one_letter_code
_entity_poly.pdbx_strand_id
1 'polypeptide(L)' 'LRQEILKRIAWLSPVRRLPAETLSKIFVFICEETWDAPLILGAVCSQWRSILLSTPRAW' A
#
# COMPACT_ATOMS: atom_id res chain seq x y z
N LEU A 1 7.13 -22.87 -10.96
CA LEU A 1 6.74 -22.07 -12.15
C LEU A 1 5.84 -20.88 -11.82
N ARG A 2 4.63 -21.07 -11.26
CA ARG A 2 3.65 -19.98 -10.97
C ARG A 2 4.19 -18.89 -10.03
N GLN A 3 4.90 -19.28 -8.97
CA GLN A 3 5.51 -18.35 -8.00
C GLN A 3 6.56 -17.42 -8.62
N GLU A 4 7.30 -17.91 -9.63
CA GLU A 4 8.33 -17.15 -10.33
C GLU A 4 7.72 -16.03 -11.18
N ILE A 5 6.62 -16.34 -11.86
CA ILE A 5 5.85 -15.36 -12.64
C ILE A 5 5.24 -14.30 -11.72
N LEU A 6 4.66 -14.72 -10.58
CA LEU A 6 4.08 -13.79 -9.61
C LEU A 6 5.12 -12.85 -9.00
N LYS A 7 6.33 -13.34 -8.69
CA LYS A 7 7.45 -12.48 -8.25
C LYS A 7 7.79 -11.42 -9.29
N ARG A 8 7.86 -11.80 -10.57
CA ARG A 8 8.17 -10.88 -11.67
C ARG A 8 7.07 -9.84 -11.87
N ILE A 9 5.80 -10.24 -11.83
CA ILE A 9 4.65 -9.33 -11.91
C ILE A 9 4.64 -8.38 -10.71
N ALA A 10 4.89 -8.88 -9.50
CA ALA A 10 4.96 -8.06 -8.30
C ALA A 10 6.08 -7.01 -8.39
N TRP A 11 7.23 -7.36 -8.98
CA TRP A 11 8.34 -6.45 -9.25
C TRP A 11 8.01 -5.38 -10.30
N LEU A 12 7.26 -5.76 -11.33
CA LEU A 12 6.82 -4.86 -12.40
C LEU A 12 5.57 -4.07 -12.04
N SER A 13 4.97 -4.33 -10.87
CA SER A 13 3.71 -3.71 -10.46
C SER A 13 3.83 -2.17 -10.47
N PRO A 14 2.93 -1.47 -11.18
CA PRO A 14 2.93 -0.01 -11.24
C PRO A 14 2.91 0.65 -9.86
N VAL A 15 2.29 0.00 -8.87
CA VAL A 15 2.15 0.52 -7.51
C VAL A 15 3.51 0.74 -6.82
N ARG A 16 4.55 0.02 -7.22
CA ARG A 16 5.92 0.21 -6.70
C ARG A 16 6.62 1.43 -7.28
N ARG A 17 6.13 1.94 -8.41
CA ARG A 17 6.68 3.12 -9.11
C ARG A 17 5.95 4.41 -8.72
N LEU A 18 4.85 4.30 -7.98
CA LEU A 18 4.11 5.47 -7.51
C LEU A 18 4.92 6.20 -6.44
N PRO A 19 4.93 7.54 -6.46
CA PRO A 19 5.44 8.33 -5.35
C PRO A 19 4.68 8.02 -4.06
N ALA A 20 5.38 8.06 -2.92
CA ALA A 20 4.79 7.83 -1.61
C ALA A 20 3.57 8.74 -1.35
N GLU A 21 3.64 9.99 -1.79
CA GLU A 21 2.56 10.98 -1.67
C GLU A 21 1.27 10.56 -2.40
N THR A 22 1.39 9.89 -3.55
CA THR A 22 0.24 9.40 -4.31
C THR A 22 -0.40 8.22 -3.58
N LEU A 23 0.43 7.31 -3.04
CA LEU A 23 -0.05 6.21 -2.20
C LEU A 23 -0.71 6.71 -0.92
N SER A 24 -0.14 7.71 -0.23
CA SER A 24 -0.75 8.32 0.95
C SER A 24 -2.16 8.87 0.68
N LYS A 25 -2.38 9.53 -0.46
CA LYS A 25 -3.72 10.03 -0.84
C LYS A 25 -4.73 8.89 -1.02
N ILE A 26 -4.31 7.80 -1.66
CA ILE A 26 -5.15 6.60 -1.84
C ILE A 26 -5.46 5.96 -0.48
N PHE A 27 -4.47 5.87 0.41
CA PHE A 27 -4.67 5.29 1.73
C PHE A 27 -5.65 6.11 2.57
N VAL A 28 -5.52 7.44 2.61
CA VAL A 28 -6.48 8.32 3.31
C VAL A 28 -7.88 8.09 2.79
N PHE A 29 -8.06 8.07 1.46
CA PHE A 29 -9.37 7.85 0.85
C PHE A 29 -10.03 6.54 1.31
N ILE A 30 -9.28 5.43 1.32
CA ILE A 30 -9.84 4.11 1.72
C ILE A 30 -10.06 4.02 3.24
N CYS A 31 -9.17 4.63 4.03
CA CYS A 31 -9.28 4.60 5.50
C CYS A 31 -10.44 5.47 6.01
N GLU A 32 -10.84 6.51 5.25
CA GLU A 32 -12.05 7.29 5.53
C GLU A 32 -13.34 6.45 5.34
N GLU A 33 -13.32 5.43 4.46
CA GLU A 33 -14.49 4.56 4.22
C GLU A 33 -14.57 3.37 5.18
N THR A 34 -13.43 2.88 5.68
CA THR A 34 -13.36 1.62 6.45
C THR A 34 -12.32 1.68 7.57
N TRP A 35 -12.75 1.37 8.79
CA TRP A 35 -11.92 1.50 10.01
C TRP A 35 -10.77 0.48 10.09
N ASP A 36 -10.90 -0.66 9.40
CA ASP A 36 -9.90 -1.74 9.38
C ASP A 36 -8.91 -1.62 8.22
N ALA A 37 -9.14 -0.73 7.26
CA ALA A 37 -8.23 -0.50 6.14
C ALA A 37 -6.79 -0.20 6.53
N PRO A 38 -6.48 0.63 7.55
CA PRO A 38 -5.09 0.90 7.92
C PRO A 38 -4.34 -0.39 8.32
N LEU A 39 -5.04 -1.32 8.98
CA LEU A 39 -4.49 -2.61 9.40
C LEU A 39 -4.25 -3.53 8.19
N ILE A 40 -5.24 -3.61 7.29
CA ILE A 40 -5.17 -4.44 6.08
C ILE A 40 -4.07 -3.93 5.14
N LEU A 41 -4.05 -2.63 4.85
CA LEU A 41 -3.06 -1.98 4.00
C LEU A 41 -1.66 -2.10 4.59
N GLY A 42 -1.52 -1.95 5.91
CA GLY A 42 -0.26 -2.13 6.62
C GLY A 42 0.29 -3.55 6.51
N ALA A 43 -0.56 -4.56 6.39
CA ALA A 43 -0.16 -5.96 6.24
C ALA A 43 0.38 -6.31 4.84
N VAL A 44 0.14 -5.49 3.81
CA VAL A 44 0.52 -5.78 2.42
C VAL A 44 2.04 -5.90 2.23
N CYS A 45 2.80 -4.88 2.63
CA CYS A 45 4.26 -4.90 2.63
C CYS A 45 4.87 -3.82 3.54
N SER A 46 6.18 -3.91 3.79
CA SER A 46 6.90 -2.97 4.65
C SER A 46 6.83 -1.52 4.15
N GLN A 47 6.87 -1.30 2.83
CA GLN A 47 6.77 0.03 2.24
C GLN A 47 5.40 0.67 2.53
N TRP A 48 4.31 -0.10 2.37
CA TRP A 48 2.95 0.41 2.61
C TRP A 48 2.76 0.75 4.08
N ARG A 49 3.22 -0.13 4.98
CA ARG A 49 3.21 0.13 6.42
C ARG A 49 3.97 1.41 6.76
N SER A 50 5.15 1.62 6.19
CA SER A 50 5.94 2.84 6.42
C SER A 50 5.19 4.10 5.95
N ILE A 51 4.53 4.05 4.79
CA ILE A 51 3.78 5.19 4.26
C ILE A 51 2.55 5.49 5.14
N LEU A 52 1.81 4.46 5.58
CA LEU A 52 0.67 4.61 6.49
C LEU A 52 1.06 5.24 7.83
N LEU A 53 2.15 4.77 8.45
CA LEU A 53 2.64 5.33 9.71
C LEU A 53 3.07 6.80 9.56
N SER A 54 3.55 7.19 8.38
CA SER A 54 3.89 8.57 8.04
C SER A 54 2.69 9.40 7.55
N THR A 55 1.47 8.85 7.50
CA THR A 55 0.26 9.52 7.01
C THR A 55 -0.79 9.57 8.14
N PRO A 56 -0.74 10.57 9.05
CA PRO A 56 -1.63 10.63 10.22
C PRO A 56 -3.12 10.64 9.89
N ARG A 57 -3.51 11.16 8.72
CA ARG A 57 -4.91 11.19 8.25
C ARG A 57 -5.47 9.83 7.84
N ALA A 58 -4.62 8.80 7.74
CA ALA A 58 -5.04 7.45 7.37
C ALA A 58 -5.31 6.57 8.59
N TRP A 59 -5.42 7.16 9.79
CA TRP A 59 -5.80 6.51 11.05
C TRP A 59 -7.01 7.24 11.63
#